data_AF-A0A537PM95-F1
#
_entry.id   AF-A0A537PM95-F1
#
_cell.length_a   1.000
_cell.length_b   1.000
_cell.length_c   1.000
_cell.angle_alpha   90.00
_cell.angle_beta   90.00
_cell.angle_gamma   90.00
#
_symmetry.space_group_name_H-M   'P 1'
#
loop_
_entity.id
_entity.type
_entity.pdbx_description
1 polymer ?
#
loop_
_entity_poly.entity_id
_entity_poly.type
_entity_poly.pdbx_seq_one_letter_code
_entity_poly.pdbx_strand_id
1 'polypeptide(L)'
;GVGGTGVVTIGALLGMAAHLEQKGCTVLDMTGLAQKGGAVYSHVRIAREPDEIHAVRIASGGASLLLGCDLVVSASADALSKLQLGHSRAIVNGHETIIGEFTRDPDLKFPARKMQRSISEATGP
;
A
#
# COMPACT_ATOMS: atom_id res chain seq x y z
N GLY A 1 -3.76 2.69 0.76
CA GLY A 1 -5.05 2.99 0.13
C GLY A 1 -5.74 4.15 0.83
N VAL A 2 -6.86 4.63 0.30
CA VAL A 2 -7.71 5.66 0.92
C VAL A 2 -8.50 5.06 2.08
N GLY A 3 -8.69 5.82 3.17
CA GLY A 3 -9.52 5.36 4.30
C GLY A 3 -10.91 4.88 3.88
N GLY A 4 -11.31 3.69 4.34
CA GLY A 4 -12.55 3.02 3.93
C GLY A 4 -12.39 1.97 2.82
N THR A 5 -11.21 1.83 2.20
CA THR A 5 -10.95 0.82 1.14
C THR A 5 -10.52 -0.56 1.66
N GLY A 6 -10.55 -0.79 2.98
CA GLY A 6 -10.24 -2.09 3.58
C GLY A 6 -8.76 -2.39 3.81
N VAL A 7 -7.85 -1.41 3.66
CA VAL A 7 -6.39 -1.58 3.85
C VAL A 7 -6.04 -2.29 5.16
N VAL A 8 -6.54 -1.77 6.29
CA VAL A 8 -6.30 -2.35 7.63
C VAL A 8 -6.88 -3.75 7.76
N THR A 9 -8.06 -3.98 7.20
CA THR A 9 -8.72 -5.29 7.21
C THR A 9 -7.88 -6.33 6.48
N ILE A 10 -7.34 -5.99 5.30
CA ILE A 10 -6.45 -6.87 4.54
C ILE A 10 -5.19 -7.19 5.37
N GLY A 11 -4.58 -6.18 6.00
CA GLY A 11 -3.42 -6.40 6.89
C GLY A 11 -3.72 -7.39 8.02
N ALA A 12 -4.84 -7.20 8.72
CA ALA A 12 -5.28 -8.08 9.79
C ALA A 12 -5.55 -9.52 9.30
N LEU A 13 -6.19 -9.69 8.14
CA LEU A 13 -6.45 -11.00 7.55
C LEU A 13 -5.16 -11.73 7.18
N LEU A 14 -4.18 -11.03 6.59
CA LEU A 14 -2.87 -11.61 6.27
C LEU A 14 -2.10 -12.00 7.54
N GLY A 15 -2.15 -11.16 8.58
CA GLY A 15 -1.55 -11.48 9.88
C GLY A 15 -2.17 -12.73 10.51
N MET A 16 -3.50 -12.84 10.49
CA MET A 16 -4.20 -14.02 11.00
C MET A 16 -3.88 -15.29 10.20
N ALA A 17 -3.83 -15.20 8.87
CA ALA A 17 -3.45 -16.33 8.03
C ALA A 17 -2.02 -16.80 8.34
N ALA A 18 -1.06 -15.87 8.45
CA ALA A 18 0.31 -16.20 8.83
C ALA A 18 0.40 -16.83 10.23
N HIS A 19 -0.38 -16.33 11.20
CA HIS A 19 -0.46 -16.91 12.53
C HIS A 19 -1.00 -18.34 12.51
N LEU A 20 -2.08 -18.60 11.75
CA LEU A 20 -2.64 -19.95 11.59
C LEU A 20 -1.63 -20.92 10.97
N GLU A 21 -0.78 -20.43 10.06
CA GLU A 21 0.33 -21.19 9.46
C GLU A 21 1.59 -21.28 10.34
N GLN A 22 1.54 -20.81 11.59
CA GLN A 22 2.68 -20.78 12.54
C GLN A 22 3.90 -20.01 12.03
N LYS A 23 3.68 -19.01 11.17
CA LYS A 23 4.72 -18.13 10.62
C LYS A 23 4.96 -16.91 11.53
N GLY A 24 6.15 -16.32 11.39
CA GLY A 24 6.40 -14.98 11.93
C GLY A 24 5.56 -13.94 11.21
N CYS A 25 4.85 -13.07 11.92
CA CYS A 25 4.16 -11.95 11.28
C CYS A 25 4.13 -10.68 12.14
N THR A 26 4.13 -9.52 11.46
CA THR A 26 3.84 -8.23 12.09
C THR A 26 2.99 -7.38 11.16
N VAL A 27 2.01 -6.69 11.72
CA VAL A 27 1.18 -5.72 11.02
C VAL A 27 1.31 -4.38 11.73
N LEU A 28 1.70 -3.34 11.00
CA LEU A 28 1.73 -1.96 11.48
C LEU A 28 0.83 -1.11 10.61
N ASP A 29 -0.31 -0.71 11.18
CA ASP A 29 -1.27 0.17 10.53
C ASP A 29 -0.90 1.63 10.78
N MET A 30 -0.80 2.38 9.69
CA MET A 30 -0.56 3.82 9.68
C MET A 30 -1.78 4.48 9.05
N THR A 31 -2.74 4.82 9.91
CA THR A 31 -3.82 5.73 9.57
C THR A 31 -3.34 7.14 9.93
N GLY A 32 -3.35 8.09 8.98
CA GLY A 32 -3.22 9.51 9.35
C GLY A 32 -4.41 9.97 10.21
N LEU A 33 -4.64 11.28 10.34
CA LEU A 33 -5.92 11.87 10.82
C LEU A 33 -7.10 11.55 9.85
N ALA A 34 -7.17 10.34 9.31
CA ALA A 34 -8.01 9.88 8.21
C ALA A 34 -9.47 9.69 8.65
N GLN A 35 -10.13 10.80 8.94
CA GLN A 35 -11.59 10.95 8.85
C GLN A 35 -11.91 11.22 7.37
N LYS A 36 -12.33 10.18 6.63
CA LYS A 36 -12.77 10.17 5.21
C LYS A 36 -11.82 10.87 4.20
N GLY A 37 -10.99 10.08 3.51
CA GLY A 37 -10.22 10.53 2.32
C GLY A 37 -8.70 10.57 2.49
N GLY A 38 -8.19 10.37 3.71
CA GLY A 38 -6.74 10.33 3.97
C GLY A 38 -6.07 9.03 3.54
N ALA A 39 -4.76 9.09 3.31
CA ALA A 39 -3.92 7.93 3.04
C ALA A 39 -3.82 7.02 4.27
N VAL A 40 -3.97 5.71 4.03
CA VAL A 40 -3.86 4.63 5.00
C VAL A 40 -2.89 3.59 4.46
N TYR A 41 -1.97 3.14 5.30
CA TYR A 41 -0.99 2.10 4.97
C TYR A 41 -1.05 0.98 6.01
N SER A 42 -0.79 -0.24 5.58
CA SER A 42 -0.53 -1.36 6.47
C SER A 42 0.80 -1.98 6.07
N HIS A 43 1.81 -1.89 6.93
CA HIS A 43 3.09 -2.56 6.74
C HIS A 43 2.97 -3.99 7.26
N VAL A 44 3.01 -4.95 6.35
CA VAL A 44 2.87 -6.37 6.66
C VAL A 44 4.20 -7.06 6.41
N ARG A 45 4.73 -7.72 7.44
CA ARG A 45 5.85 -8.65 7.31
C ARG A 45 5.40 -10.04 7.65
N ILE A 46 5.83 -11.00 6.84
CA ILE A 46 5.62 -12.42 7.03
C ILE A 46 6.98 -13.10 6.81
N ALA A 47 7.39 -13.92 7.76
CA ALA A 47 8.63 -14.71 7.72
C ALA A 47 8.32 -16.17 8.04
N ARG A 48 9.29 -17.09 7.84
CA ARG A 48 9.05 -18.51 8.15
C ARG A 48 8.98 -18.70 9.66
N GLU A 49 9.85 -18.01 10.39
CA GLU A 49 9.92 -18.03 11.85
C GLU A 49 9.78 -16.61 12.43
N PRO A 50 9.21 -16.44 13.63
CA PRO A 50 9.07 -15.12 14.27
C PRO A 50 10.40 -14.35 14.43
N ASP A 51 11.48 -15.06 14.75
CA ASP A 51 12.79 -14.45 15.05
C ASP A 51 13.49 -13.85 13.82
N GLU A 52 13.00 -14.15 12.61
CA GLU A 52 13.48 -13.54 11.36
C GLU A 52 12.96 -12.10 11.14
N ILE A 53 11.99 -11.64 11.95
CA ILE A 53 11.44 -10.29 11.84
C ILE A 53 12.15 -9.33 12.80
N HIS A 54 13.12 -8.58 12.28
CA HIS A 54 13.93 -7.64 13.08
C HIS A 54 13.35 -6.22 13.18
N ALA A 55 12.29 -5.92 12.44
CA ALA A 55 11.63 -4.62 12.48
C ALA A 55 10.16 -4.77 12.10
N VAL A 56 9.31 -3.85 12.54
CA VAL A 56 7.88 -3.84 12.19
C VAL A 56 7.62 -2.97 10.96
N ARG A 57 8.25 -1.80 10.89
CA ARG A 57 8.08 -0.84 9.78
C ARG A 57 8.92 -1.22 8.56
N ILE A 58 8.31 -1.25 7.37
CA ILE A 58 9.02 -1.39 6.09
C ILE A 58 9.80 -0.10 5.81
N ALA A 59 11.10 -0.25 5.59
CA ALA A 59 12.01 0.85 5.24
C ALA A 59 11.94 1.17 3.74
N SER A 60 12.57 2.26 3.33
CA SER A 60 12.68 2.60 1.91
C SER A 60 13.35 1.47 1.11
N GLY A 61 12.81 1.14 -0.07
CA GLY A 61 13.23 -0.02 -0.87
C GLY A 61 12.96 -1.40 -0.26
N GLY A 62 12.36 -1.47 0.93
CA GLY A 62 12.22 -2.72 1.69
C GLY A 62 10.97 -3.55 1.38
N ALA A 63 10.08 -3.08 0.50
CA ALA A 63 8.86 -3.82 0.15
C ALA A 63 9.10 -4.77 -1.03
N SER A 64 8.75 -6.05 -0.87
CA SER A 64 8.70 -6.99 -2.00
C SER A 64 7.40 -6.88 -2.80
N LEU A 65 6.31 -6.40 -2.17
CA LEU A 65 4.99 -6.24 -2.78
C LEU A 65 4.30 -4.96 -2.30
N LEU A 66 3.75 -4.20 -3.23
CA LEU A 66 2.71 -3.20 -2.99
C LEU A 66 1.34 -3.78 -3.36
N LEU A 67 0.46 -3.92 -2.37
CA LEU A 67 -0.95 -4.21 -2.59
C LEU A 67 -1.77 -2.92 -2.47
N GLY A 68 -2.05 -2.30 -3.61
CA GLY A 68 -2.70 -1.01 -3.71
C GLY A 68 -4.22 -1.11 -3.81
N CYS A 69 -4.95 -0.53 -2.83
CA CYS A 69 -6.42 -0.51 -2.84
C CYS A 69 -7.02 0.61 -3.73
N ASP A 70 -6.19 1.54 -4.19
CA ASP A 70 -6.50 2.62 -5.13
C ASP A 70 -5.21 3.18 -5.76
N LEU A 71 -5.34 3.90 -6.87
CA LEU A 71 -4.20 4.51 -7.57
C LEU A 71 -3.58 5.68 -6.81
N VAL A 72 -4.39 6.51 -6.14
CA VAL A 72 -3.94 7.78 -5.54
C VAL A 72 -2.90 7.56 -4.46
N VAL A 73 -3.18 6.68 -3.51
CA VAL A 73 -2.27 6.39 -2.40
C VAL A 73 -1.12 5.49 -2.86
N SER A 74 -1.36 4.60 -3.82
CA SER A 74 -0.32 3.72 -4.36
C SER A 74 0.77 4.48 -5.14
N ALA A 75 0.40 5.58 -5.81
CA ALA A 75 1.33 6.46 -6.50
C ALA A 75 1.91 7.59 -5.62
N SER A 76 1.63 7.58 -4.31
CA SER A 76 2.16 8.58 -3.39
C SER A 76 3.67 8.41 -3.16
N ALA A 77 4.36 9.49 -2.80
CA ALA A 77 5.79 9.45 -2.53
C ALA A 77 6.16 8.45 -1.40
N ASP A 78 5.33 8.33 -0.35
CA ASP A 78 5.62 7.38 0.73
C ASP A 78 5.50 5.93 0.24
N ALA A 79 4.45 5.59 -0.51
CA ALA A 79 4.29 4.25 -1.10
C ALA A 79 5.44 3.91 -2.05
N LEU A 80 5.74 4.80 -3.00
CA LEU A 80 6.79 4.59 -3.99
C LEU A 80 8.17 4.49 -3.33
N SER A 81 8.42 5.23 -2.24
CA SER A 81 9.71 5.15 -1.51
C SER A 81 10.01 3.76 -0.93
N LYS A 82 8.98 2.93 -0.70
CA LYS A 82 9.17 1.56 -0.16
C LYS A 82 9.54 0.56 -1.24
N LEU A 83 9.41 0.93 -2.52
CA LEU A 83 9.67 0.05 -3.65
C LEU A 83 11.11 0.16 -4.13
N GLN A 84 11.60 -0.94 -4.69
CA GLN A 84 12.90 -1.06 -5.30
C GLN A 84 12.73 -1.65 -6.70
N LEU A 85 13.22 -0.91 -7.69
CA LEU A 85 13.19 -1.29 -9.10
C LEU A 85 13.81 -2.68 -9.31
N GLY A 86 13.09 -3.56 -10.00
CA GLY A 86 13.53 -4.92 -10.33
C GLY A 86 13.39 -5.93 -9.19
N HIS A 87 13.01 -5.49 -7.98
CA HIS A 87 12.79 -6.36 -6.82
C HIS A 87 11.32 -6.36 -6.39
N SER A 88 10.71 -5.19 -6.27
CA SER A 88 9.33 -5.04 -5.83
C SER A 88 8.33 -5.39 -6.94
N ARG A 89 7.18 -5.93 -6.55
CA ARG A 89 6.00 -6.08 -7.40
C ARG A 89 4.89 -5.15 -6.93
N ALA A 90 3.97 -4.77 -7.81
CA ALA A 90 2.77 -4.04 -7.44
C ALA A 90 1.51 -4.67 -8.04
N ILE A 91 0.50 -4.88 -7.21
CA ILE A 91 -0.86 -5.24 -7.62
C ILE A 91 -1.75 -4.12 -7.12
N VAL A 92 -2.33 -3.35 -8.04
CA VAL A 92 -3.04 -2.12 -7.70
C VAL A 92 -4.41 -2.12 -8.33
N ASN A 93 -5.42 -1.78 -7.54
CA ASN A 93 -6.76 -1.52 -8.03
C ASN A 93 -6.74 -0.27 -8.93
N GLY A 94 -6.95 -0.48 -10.23
CA GLY A 94 -6.95 0.57 -11.25
C GLY A 94 -8.24 1.38 -11.33
N HIS A 95 -9.24 1.10 -10.47
CA HIS A 95 -10.50 1.83 -10.47
C HIS A 95 -10.28 3.32 -10.11
N GLU A 96 -10.83 4.21 -10.93
CA GLU A 96 -10.70 5.66 -10.78
C GLU A 96 -11.72 6.18 -9.75
N THR A 97 -11.32 6.16 -8.47
CA THR A 97 -12.12 6.76 -7.39
C THR A 97 -11.74 8.22 -7.22
N ILE A 98 -12.66 9.13 -7.53
CA ILE A 98 -12.51 10.58 -7.27
C ILE A 98 -12.64 10.80 -5.75
N ILE A 99 -11.53 11.05 -5.07
CA ILE A 99 -11.52 11.43 -3.64
C ILE A 99 -11.94 12.90 -3.47
N GLY A 100 -12.39 13.28 -2.27
CA GLY A 100 -12.99 14.61 -2.00
C GLY A 100 -12.15 15.82 -2.42
N GLU A 101 -10.82 15.68 -2.50
CA GLU A 101 -9.90 16.72 -2.95
C GLU A 101 -10.03 17.02 -4.45
N PHE A 102 -10.47 16.04 -5.24
CA PHE A 102 -10.74 16.15 -6.68
C PHE A 102 -12.17 16.62 -6.98
N THR A 103 -13.03 16.76 -5.97
CA THR A 103 -14.43 17.23 -6.14
C THR A 103 -14.53 18.76 -6.31
N ARG A 104 -13.41 19.48 -6.20
CA ARG A 104 -13.36 20.95 -6.30
C ARG A 104 -13.32 21.47 -7.74
N ASP A 105 -13.03 20.62 -8.71
CA ASP A 105 -12.96 20.96 -10.13
C ASP A 105 -13.60 19.84 -10.98
N PRO A 106 -14.81 20.06 -11.53
CA PRO A 106 -15.54 19.09 -12.33
C PRO A 106 -14.81 18.66 -13.62
N ASP A 107 -13.93 19.51 -14.15
CA ASP A 107 -13.20 19.25 -15.40
C ASP A 107 -11.87 18.53 -15.16
N LEU A 108 -11.52 18.29 -13.88
CA LEU A 108 -10.25 17.73 -13.51
C LEU A 108 -10.17 16.26 -13.89
N LYS A 109 -9.39 16.00 -14.94
CA LYS A 109 -9.14 14.63 -15.43
C LYS A 109 -8.30 13.86 -14.41
N PHE A 110 -8.83 12.75 -13.93
CA PHE A 110 -8.11 11.85 -13.03
C PHE A 110 -6.85 11.31 -13.74
N PRO A 111 -5.63 11.56 -13.23
CA PRO A 111 -4.40 11.27 -13.96
C PRO A 111 -3.97 9.79 -13.81
N ALA A 112 -4.89 8.84 -14.03
CA ALA A 112 -4.68 7.40 -13.83
C ALA A 112 -3.43 6.88 -14.53
N ARG A 113 -3.25 7.20 -15.82
CA ARG A 113 -2.08 6.72 -16.59
C ARG A 113 -0.77 7.22 -16.01
N LYS A 114 -0.73 8.46 -15.50
CA LYS A 114 0.48 9.03 -14.88
C LYS A 114 0.79 8.31 -13.58
N MET A 115 -0.22 8.05 -12.76
CA MET A 115 -0.08 7.30 -11.51
C MET A 115 0.37 5.87 -11.75
N GLN A 116 -0.26 5.17 -12.69
CA GLN A 116 0.14 3.82 -13.11
C GLN A 116 1.59 3.79 -13.59
N ARG A 117 1.99 4.76 -14.42
CA ARG A 117 3.36 4.87 -14.90
C ARG A 117 4.36 5.07 -13.75
N SER A 118 4.06 5.95 -12.79
CA SER A 118 4.92 6.15 -11.62
C SER A 118 5.08 4.88 -10.78
N ILE A 119 4.02 4.07 -10.65
CA ILE A 119 4.10 2.77 -9.96
C ILE A 119 4.97 1.80 -10.76
N SER A 120 4.76 1.67 -12.08
CA SER A 120 5.56 0.81 -12.95
C SER A 120 7.04 1.19 -12.98
N GLU A 121 7.36 2.49 -12.98
CA GLU A 121 8.74 2.99 -12.93
C GLU A 121 9.42 2.67 -11.59
N ALA A 122 8.66 2.52 -10.49
CA ALA A 122 9.18 2.19 -9.17
C ALA A 122 9.37 0.68 -8.92
N THR A 123 8.59 -0.18 -9.58
CA THR A 123 8.69 -1.64 -9.46
C THR A 123 9.56 -2.28 -10.55
N GLY A 124 9.51 -1.76 -11.78
CA GLY A 124 10.02 -2.44 -12.96
C GLY A 124 8.96 -3.30 -13.66
N PRO A 125 9.34 -3.98 -14.76
CA PRO A 125 8.44 -4.78 -15.59
C PRO A 125 7.80 -5.97 -14.85
#